data_AF-A0AAD9QQB6-F1
#
_entry.id   AF-A0AAD9QQB6-F1
#
_cell.length_a   1.000
_cell.length_b   1.000
_cell.length_c   1.000
_cell.angle_alpha   90.00
_cell.angle_beta   90.00
_cell.angle_gamma   90.00
#
_symmetry.space_group_name_H-M   'P 1'
#
loop_
_entity.id
_entity.type
_entity.pdbx_description
1 polymer ?
#
loop_
_entity_poly.entity_id
_entity_poly.type
_entity_poly.pdbx_seq_one_letter_code
_entity_poly.pdbx_strand_id
1 'polypeptide(L)'
;MRALRDVTPCDVYANEARMSQCSCIGNFVDLTSCLRCDDSDITQTNSSLLHFPGIHPSTSRWLVENRKVKLVGIDTPSIDYGQSTLYESHRILYAENIPGLENVAHMDKLPAKGFTMYAAPMFIAGGSGGPCRIFARLDDKKCTVNAGDRLNSFGVLWVTLILAFIGFLDF
;
A
#
# COMPACT_ATOMS: atom_id res chain seq x y z
N MET A 1 12.55 -8.06 16.08
CA MET A 1 12.84 -8.92 14.91
C MET A 1 11.60 -9.75 14.63
N ARG A 2 10.89 -9.45 13.53
CA ARG A 2 9.78 -10.30 13.08
C ARG A 2 10.42 -11.41 12.25
N ALA A 3 10.12 -12.68 12.55
CA ALA A 3 10.67 -13.81 11.80
C ALA A 3 10.43 -13.64 10.30
N LEU A 4 11.44 -13.94 9.47
CA LEU A 4 11.32 -14.02 8.01
C LEU A 4 10.31 -15.12 7.70
N ARG A 5 9.05 -14.72 7.49
CA ARG A 5 7.96 -15.61 7.12
C ARG A 5 7.16 -14.95 6.01
N ASP A 6 6.64 -15.77 5.12
CA ASP A 6 5.84 -15.30 4.01
C ASP A 6 4.59 -14.56 4.48
N VAL A 7 4.14 -13.62 3.66
CA VAL A 7 2.93 -12.85 3.93
C VAL A 7 1.72 -13.73 3.65
N THR A 8 0.91 -13.97 4.69
CA THR A 8 -0.33 -14.76 4.62
C THR A 8 -1.57 -13.86 4.51
N PRO A 9 -2.75 -14.38 4.10
CA PRO A 9 -3.96 -13.57 4.04
C PRO A 9 -4.32 -12.95 5.40
N CYS A 10 -4.06 -13.67 6.50
CA CYS A 10 -4.27 -13.20 7.87
C CYS A 10 -3.45 -11.95 8.19
N ASP A 11 -2.24 -11.82 7.62
CA ASP A 11 -1.39 -10.64 7.83
C ASP A 11 -1.96 -9.42 7.12
N VAL A 12 -2.47 -9.61 5.90
CA VAL A 12 -3.14 -8.55 5.14
C VAL A 12 -4.37 -8.07 5.89
N TYR A 13 -5.21 -8.99 6.38
CA TYR A 13 -6.36 -8.65 7.22
C TYR A 13 -5.97 -7.95 8.53
N ALA A 14 -4.93 -8.43 9.23
CA ALA A 14 -4.48 -7.82 10.48
C ALA A 14 -3.94 -6.39 10.27
N ASN A 15 -3.32 -6.15 9.12
CA ASN A 15 -2.87 -4.82 8.73
C ASN A 15 -4.07 -3.92 8.38
N GLU A 16 -5.02 -4.43 7.62
CA GLU A 16 -6.26 -3.73 7.28
C GLU A 16 -7.10 -3.38 8.52
N ALA A 17 -7.21 -4.29 9.50
CA ALA A 17 -7.92 -4.04 10.75
C ALA A 17 -7.32 -2.85 11.51
N ARG A 18 -5.98 -2.72 11.50
CA ARG A 18 -5.26 -1.54 12.03
C ARG A 18 -5.45 -0.29 11.17
N MET A 19 -5.65 -0.45 9.86
CA MET A 19 -5.79 0.64 8.88
C MET A 19 -7.26 1.04 8.58
N SER A 20 -8.24 0.39 9.22
CA SER A 20 -9.67 0.52 8.95
C SER A 20 -10.29 1.87 9.33
N GLN A 21 -9.51 2.79 9.92
CA GLN A 21 -9.99 4.11 10.33
C GLN A 21 -9.92 5.20 9.26
N CYS A 22 -9.36 4.95 8.06
CA CYS A 22 -9.30 5.97 7.00
C CYS A 22 -9.49 5.34 5.60
N SER A 23 -10.48 5.86 4.87
CA SER A 23 -10.81 5.54 3.46
C SER A 23 -9.70 6.01 2.54
N CYS A 24 -9.20 5.15 1.64
CA CYS A 24 -8.20 5.54 0.66
C CYS A 24 -8.53 5.03 -0.74
N ILE A 25 -8.52 5.96 -1.68
CA ILE A 25 -8.47 5.77 -3.12
C ILE A 25 -6.98 5.56 -3.45
N GLY A 26 -6.60 4.36 -3.90
CA GLY A 26 -5.23 4.01 -4.30
C GLY A 26 -5.02 2.50 -4.27
N ASN A 27 -5.05 1.84 -5.43
CA ASN A 27 -5.03 0.37 -5.57
C ASN A 27 -3.62 -0.22 -5.62
N PHE A 28 -2.71 0.25 -4.75
CA PHE A 28 -1.38 -0.30 -4.56
C PHE A 28 -1.33 -0.99 -3.19
N VAL A 29 -1.01 -2.27 -3.17
CA VAL A 29 -0.83 -3.02 -1.92
C VAL A 29 0.65 -3.29 -1.76
N ASP A 30 1.25 -2.57 -0.81
CA ASP A 30 2.53 -2.93 -0.24
C ASP A 30 2.32 -4.01 0.82
N LEU A 31 2.96 -5.16 0.64
CA LEU A 31 2.84 -6.28 1.56
C LEU A 31 4.06 -6.42 2.49
N THR A 32 5.11 -5.63 2.30
CA THR A 32 6.45 -6.04 2.77
C THR A 32 7.40 -4.89 3.11
N SER A 33 6.92 -3.74 3.58
CA SER A 33 7.78 -2.67 4.15
C SER A 33 8.73 -3.06 5.31
N CYS A 34 8.87 -4.35 5.64
CA CYS A 34 9.62 -4.85 6.79
C CYS A 34 10.61 -5.99 6.47
N LEU A 35 10.84 -6.36 5.20
CA LEU A 35 11.51 -7.62 4.84
C LEU A 35 12.75 -7.40 3.98
N ARG A 36 13.76 -6.75 4.58
CA ARG A 36 15.03 -6.52 3.90
C ARG A 36 15.76 -7.85 3.62
N CYS A 37 16.07 -8.11 2.35
CA CYS A 37 17.03 -9.14 1.95
C CYS A 37 18.46 -8.71 2.30
N ASP A 38 19.30 -9.65 2.75
CA ASP A 38 20.72 -9.39 2.99
C ASP A 38 21.50 -9.41 1.66
N ASP A 39 22.53 -8.58 1.52
CA ASP A 39 23.23 -8.37 0.23
C ASP A 39 23.91 -9.66 -0.27
N SER A 40 24.18 -10.62 0.61
CA SER A 40 24.75 -11.93 0.27
C SER A 40 23.85 -12.78 -0.62
N ASP A 41 22.53 -12.60 -0.54
CA ASP A 41 21.56 -13.44 -1.24
C ASP A 41 21.42 -13.06 -2.72
N ILE A 42 21.87 -11.87 -3.11
CA ILE A 42 21.79 -11.38 -4.52
C ILE A 42 22.82 -12.09 -5.41
N THR A 43 23.89 -12.65 -4.84
CA THR A 43 25.01 -13.25 -5.59
C THR A 43 24.91 -14.77 -5.76
N GLN A 44 23.90 -15.40 -5.18
CA GLN A 44 23.75 -16.86 -5.21
C GLN A 44 23.02 -17.33 -6.47
N THR A 45 23.65 -18.26 -7.17
CA THR A 45 23.10 -18.90 -8.38
C THR A 45 22.22 -20.11 -8.07
N ASN A 46 22.23 -20.60 -6.81
CA ASN A 46 21.42 -21.73 -6.37
C ASN A 46 20.22 -21.23 -5.56
N SER A 47 19.01 -21.40 -6.10
CA SER A 47 17.75 -21.01 -5.45
C SER A 47 17.52 -21.69 -4.10
N SER A 48 18.14 -22.86 -3.85
CA SER A 48 18.00 -23.56 -2.57
C SER A 48 18.67 -22.82 -1.41
N LEU A 49 19.61 -21.92 -1.70
CA LEU A 49 20.37 -21.15 -0.71
C LEU A 49 19.78 -19.76 -0.46
N LEU A 50 18.84 -19.30 -1.31
CA LEU A 50 18.19 -18.00 -1.21
C LEU A 50 17.18 -17.99 -0.07
N HIS A 51 17.39 -17.14 0.93
CA HIS A 51 16.52 -17.04 2.10
C HIS A 51 15.96 -15.63 2.24
N PHE A 52 14.96 -15.35 1.41
CA PHE A 52 14.15 -14.15 1.55
C PHE A 52 12.66 -14.50 1.58
N PRO A 53 11.86 -13.73 2.33
CA PRO A 53 10.44 -13.95 2.42
C PRO A 53 9.74 -13.46 1.15
N GLY A 54 8.60 -14.09 0.83
CA GLY A 54 7.77 -13.71 -0.30
C GLY A 54 6.31 -13.58 0.06
N ILE A 55 5.48 -13.44 -0.97
CA ILE A 55 4.03 -13.49 -0.86
C ILE A 55 3.60 -14.93 -1.00
N HIS A 56 2.87 -15.44 0.00
CA HIS A 56 2.35 -16.79 -0.06
C HIS A 56 1.26 -16.90 -1.16
N PRO A 57 1.18 -18.00 -1.93
CA PRO A 57 0.23 -18.14 -3.04
C PRO A 57 -1.25 -17.97 -2.64
N SER A 58 -1.61 -18.31 -1.41
CA SER A 58 -2.95 -18.05 -0.88
C SER A 58 -3.26 -16.56 -0.74
N THR A 59 -2.27 -15.74 -0.40
CA THR A 59 -2.38 -14.27 -0.32
C THR A 59 -2.56 -13.67 -1.71
N SER A 60 -1.80 -14.15 -2.70
CA SER A 60 -1.93 -13.74 -4.10
C SER A 60 -3.34 -14.01 -4.63
N ARG A 61 -3.90 -15.21 -4.40
CA ARG A 61 -5.29 -15.53 -4.72
C ARG A 61 -6.29 -14.61 -4.02
N TRP A 62 -6.10 -14.42 -2.71
CA TRP A 62 -7.00 -13.60 -1.92
C TRP A 62 -7.02 -12.13 -2.40
N LEU A 63 -5.86 -11.56 -2.75
CA LEU A 63 -5.74 -10.19 -3.26
C LEU A 63 -6.47 -10.00 -4.60
N VAL A 64 -6.31 -10.96 -5.51
CA VAL A 64 -7.02 -10.98 -6.79
C VAL A 64 -8.53 -10.98 -6.55
N GLU A 65 -9.02 -11.92 -5.74
CA GLU A 65 -10.44 -12.17 -5.53
C GLU A 65 -11.14 -11.05 -4.74
N ASN A 66 -10.48 -10.51 -3.72
CA ASN A 66 -11.13 -9.65 -2.72
C ASN A 66 -10.79 -8.15 -2.86
N ARG A 67 -9.69 -7.80 -3.55
CA ARG A 67 -9.19 -6.42 -3.59
C ARG A 67 -8.99 -5.87 -4.99
N LYS A 68 -8.92 -6.72 -6.03
CA LYS A 68 -8.71 -6.29 -7.43
C LYS A 68 -7.54 -5.31 -7.53
N VAL A 69 -6.42 -5.67 -6.91
CA VAL A 69 -5.21 -4.84 -6.87
C VAL A 69 -4.68 -4.64 -8.29
N LYS A 70 -4.08 -3.47 -8.56
CA LYS A 70 -3.57 -3.13 -9.90
C LYS A 70 -2.06 -3.32 -10.04
N LEU A 71 -1.36 -3.40 -8.92
CA LEU A 71 0.09 -3.44 -8.86
C LEU A 71 0.49 -3.96 -7.48
N VAL A 72 1.46 -4.87 -7.45
CA VAL A 72 2.04 -5.41 -6.21
C VAL A 72 3.50 -4.98 -6.14
N GLY A 73 3.98 -4.58 -4.97
CA GLY A 73 5.38 -4.23 -4.74
C GLY A 73 5.99 -5.03 -3.60
N ILE A 74 7.24 -5.46 -3.77
CA ILE A 74 8.03 -6.15 -2.75
C ILE A 74 9.46 -5.58 -2.70
N ASP A 75 10.06 -5.57 -1.51
CA ASP A 75 11.43 -5.09 -1.26
C ASP A 75 12.50 -6.16 -1.50
N THR A 76 12.10 -7.39 -1.76
CA THR A 76 12.98 -8.54 -2.03
C THR A 76 13.23 -8.72 -3.55
N PRO A 77 14.20 -9.58 -3.92
CA PRO A 77 14.54 -9.83 -5.32
C PRO A 77 13.46 -10.58 -6.10
N SER A 78 12.43 -11.11 -5.43
CA SER A 78 11.34 -11.82 -6.09
C SER A 78 10.05 -11.77 -5.28
N ILE A 79 8.91 -11.77 -5.96
CA ILE A 79 7.57 -11.81 -5.34
C ILE A 79 7.33 -13.12 -4.56
N ASP A 80 7.85 -14.23 -5.08
CA ASP A 80 7.81 -15.53 -4.41
C ASP A 80 8.98 -15.67 -3.42
N TYR A 81 8.85 -16.58 -2.46
CA TYR A 81 9.94 -16.88 -1.53
C TYR A 81 11.16 -17.48 -2.26
N GLY A 82 12.37 -17.27 -1.73
CA GLY A 82 13.62 -17.54 -2.47
C GLY A 82 13.82 -18.98 -2.96
N GLN A 83 13.28 -19.95 -2.24
CA GLN A 83 13.38 -21.37 -2.59
C GLN A 83 12.25 -21.85 -3.53
N SER A 84 11.35 -20.95 -3.94
CA SER A 84 10.24 -21.29 -4.82
C SER A 84 10.75 -21.61 -6.23
N THR A 85 10.39 -22.78 -6.74
CA THR A 85 10.72 -23.21 -8.12
C THR A 85 9.55 -23.06 -9.09
N LEU A 86 8.33 -22.97 -8.56
CA LEU A 86 7.10 -22.94 -9.34
C LEU A 86 6.56 -21.52 -9.57
N TYR A 87 7.07 -20.54 -8.81
CA TYR A 87 6.68 -19.13 -8.87
C TYR A 87 5.17 -18.94 -8.90
N GLU A 88 4.47 -19.60 -7.98
CA GLU A 88 3.02 -19.66 -7.98
C GLU A 88 2.40 -18.27 -7.79
N SER A 89 3.00 -17.42 -6.94
CA SER A 89 2.51 -16.05 -6.74
C SER A 89 2.65 -15.20 -8.00
N HIS A 90 3.77 -15.30 -8.73
CA HIS A 90 3.87 -14.65 -10.05
C HIS A 90 2.77 -15.11 -11.00
N ARG A 91 2.56 -16.43 -11.11
CA ARG A 91 1.58 -17.00 -12.04
C ARG A 91 0.17 -16.53 -11.75
N ILE A 92 -0.22 -16.48 -10.47
CA ILE A 92 -1.54 -16.02 -10.04
C ILE A 92 -1.75 -14.53 -10.36
N LEU A 93 -0.76 -13.68 -10.05
CA LEU A 93 -0.87 -12.24 -10.28
C LEU A 93 -0.84 -11.89 -11.78
N TYR A 94 0.07 -12.49 -12.54
CA TYR A 94 0.23 -12.18 -13.97
C TYR A 94 -0.89 -12.77 -14.83
N ALA A 95 -1.53 -13.87 -14.41
CA ALA A 95 -2.74 -14.36 -15.07
C ALA A 95 -3.86 -13.32 -15.11
N GLU A 96 -3.91 -12.46 -14.08
CA GLU A 96 -4.90 -11.38 -13.95
C GLU A 96 -4.37 -10.03 -14.43
N ASN A 97 -3.23 -10.02 -15.13
CA ASN A 97 -2.56 -8.83 -15.66
C ASN A 97 -2.21 -7.81 -14.58
N ILE A 98 -1.82 -8.29 -13.39
CA ILE A 98 -1.38 -7.47 -12.25
C ILE A 98 0.16 -7.47 -12.22
N PRO A 99 0.82 -6.39 -12.68
CA PRO A 99 2.27 -6.31 -12.65
C PRO A 99 2.85 -6.27 -11.22
N GLY A 100 4.10 -6.71 -11.11
CA GLY A 100 4.89 -6.69 -9.88
C GLY A 100 6.05 -5.71 -9.96
N LEU A 101 6.41 -5.10 -8.83
CA LEU A 101 7.62 -4.33 -8.63
C LEU A 101 8.49 -5.03 -7.58
N GLU A 102 9.72 -5.31 -7.95
CA GLU A 102 10.70 -5.98 -7.08
C GLU A 102 11.78 -4.98 -6.65
N ASN A 103 12.49 -5.29 -5.56
CA ASN A 103 13.54 -4.43 -5.00
C ASN A 103 13.08 -2.99 -4.72
N VAL A 104 11.85 -2.81 -4.24
CA VAL A 104 11.32 -1.49 -3.88
C VAL A 104 11.99 -0.99 -2.60
N ALA A 105 12.80 0.06 -2.71
CA ALA A 105 13.52 0.65 -1.59
C ALA A 105 12.73 1.76 -0.88
N HIS A 106 13.14 2.09 0.35
CA HIS A 106 12.66 3.23 1.15
C HIS A 106 11.16 3.22 1.52
N MET A 107 10.55 2.04 1.61
CA MET A 107 9.16 1.89 2.04
C MET A 107 8.93 2.32 3.49
N ASP A 108 9.99 2.32 4.33
CA ASP A 108 9.99 2.83 5.70
C ASP A 108 9.67 4.34 5.80
N LYS A 109 9.86 5.08 4.71
CA LYS A 109 9.62 6.54 4.65
C LYS A 109 8.21 6.89 4.19
N LEU A 110 7.43 5.91 3.74
CA LEU A 110 6.08 6.12 3.25
C LEU A 110 5.05 5.84 4.36
N PRO A 111 3.98 6.64 4.46
CA PRO A 111 2.87 6.32 5.33
C PRO A 111 2.14 5.08 4.78
N ALA A 112 1.48 4.34 5.67
CA ALA A 112 0.65 3.18 5.31
C ALA A 112 -0.37 3.46 4.19
N LYS A 113 -0.88 4.70 4.10
CA LYS A 113 -1.82 5.17 3.07
C LYS A 113 -1.65 6.68 2.84
N GLY A 114 -2.28 7.21 1.80
CA GLY A 114 -2.27 8.66 1.52
C GLY A 114 -1.05 9.11 0.71
N PHE A 115 -0.57 8.24 -0.17
CA PHE A 115 0.44 8.58 -1.16
C PHE A 115 0.01 8.07 -2.52
N THR A 116 0.42 8.80 -3.55
CA THR A 116 0.30 8.37 -4.94
C THR A 116 1.67 7.88 -5.41
N MET A 117 1.74 6.61 -5.82
CA MET A 117 2.95 6.03 -6.39
C MET A 117 2.93 6.10 -7.92
N TYR A 118 4.08 6.42 -8.49
CA TYR A 118 4.35 6.40 -9.93
C TYR A 118 5.45 5.39 -10.20
N ALA A 119 5.19 4.49 -11.15
CA ALA A 119 6.16 3.53 -11.65
C ALA A 119 6.38 3.85 -13.14
N ALA A 120 7.58 4.32 -13.48
CA ALA A 120 7.97 4.64 -14.85
C ALA A 120 8.95 3.57 -15.35
N PRO A 121 8.47 2.46 -15.96
CA PRO A 121 9.33 1.45 -16.56
C PRO A 121 9.96 1.97 -17.86
N MET A 122 11.11 1.42 -18.20
CA MET A 122 11.69 1.60 -19.53
C MET A 122 10.82 0.90 -20.58
N PHE A 123 10.50 1.60 -21.66
CA PHE A 123 9.74 1.03 -22.78
C PHE A 123 10.64 0.14 -23.64
N ILE A 124 10.54 -1.18 -23.42
CA ILE A 124 11.24 -2.20 -24.21
C ILE A 124 10.22 -2.87 -25.13
N ALA A 125 10.47 -2.86 -26.44
CA ALA A 125 9.58 -3.47 -27.42
C ALA A 125 9.48 -5.00 -27.19
N GLY A 126 8.26 -5.49 -26.92
CA GLY A 126 8.03 -6.90 -26.61
C GLY A 126 8.62 -7.37 -25.27
N GLY A 127 9.03 -6.45 -24.40
CA GLY A 127 9.60 -6.78 -23.09
C GLY A 127 8.54 -7.37 -22.15
N SER A 128 8.90 -8.45 -21.46
CA SER A 128 8.09 -9.01 -20.35
C SER A 128 8.22 -8.19 -19.06
N GLY A 129 9.28 -7.39 -18.95
CA GLY A 129 9.59 -6.52 -17.82
C GLY A 129 10.82 -5.66 -18.12
N GLY A 130 11.11 -4.70 -17.24
CA GLY A 130 12.25 -3.81 -17.41
C GLY A 130 12.52 -2.98 -16.17
N PRO A 131 13.71 -2.37 -16.07
CA PRO A 131 14.03 -1.49 -14.95
C PRO A 131 13.03 -0.33 -14.90
N CYS A 132 12.63 0.02 -13.68
CA CYS A 132 11.59 1.00 -13.42
C CYS A 132 12.08 2.05 -12.43
N ARG A 133 11.83 3.33 -12.72
CA ARG A 133 12.01 4.40 -11.74
C ARG A 133 10.71 4.58 -10.98
N ILE A 134 10.75 4.26 -9.69
CA ILE A 134 9.62 4.43 -8.77
C ILE A 134 9.79 5.74 -8.01
N PHE A 135 8.72 6.51 -7.88
CA PHE A 135 8.65 7.67 -7.00
C PHE A 135 7.25 7.80 -6.43
N ALA A 136 7.16 8.29 -5.20
CA ALA A 136 5.88 8.49 -4.52
C ALA A 136 5.72 9.97 -4.18
N ARG A 137 4.50 10.48 -4.37
CA ARG A 137 4.05 11.77 -3.89
C ARG A 137 3.19 11.55 -2.65
N LEU A 138 3.55 12.18 -1.55
CA LEU A 138 2.67 12.22 -0.37
C LEU A 138 1.50 13.14 -0.67
N ASP A 139 0.29 12.67 -0.41
CA ASP A 139 -0.89 13.51 -0.55
C ASP A 139 -1.02 14.35 0.72
N ASP A 140 -1.17 15.68 0.58
CA ASP A 140 -1.28 16.62 1.72
C ASP A 140 -2.57 16.46 2.54
N LYS A 141 -3.34 15.40 2.30
CA LYS A 141 -4.51 15.09 3.12
C LYS A 141 -4.01 14.51 4.44
N LYS A 142 -3.82 15.40 5.41
CA LYS A 142 -3.84 15.04 6.83
C LYS A 142 -4.95 14.00 7.03
N CYS A 143 -4.60 12.84 7.59
CA CYS A 143 -5.61 11.99 8.22
C CYS A 143 -6.25 12.84 9.32
N THR A 144 -7.37 13.50 9.00
CA THR A 144 -8.21 14.11 10.00
C THR A 144 -8.85 12.97 10.77
N VAL A 145 -8.22 12.55 11.85
CA VAL A 145 -8.97 11.92 12.94
C VAL A 145 -10.05 12.92 13.31
N ASN A 146 -11.31 12.54 13.10
CA ASN A 146 -12.41 13.35 13.59
C ASN A 146 -12.35 13.32 15.12
N ALA A 147 -11.89 14.42 15.71
CA ALA A 147 -12.20 14.78 17.07
C ALA A 147 -12.62 16.26 17.08
N GLY A 148 -13.94 16.50 17.12
CA GLY A 148 -14.47 17.68 17.78
C GLY A 148 -14.93 18.88 16.96
N ASP A 149 -14.37 19.21 15.80
CA ASP A 149 -14.59 20.58 15.26
C ASP A 149 -15.49 20.63 14.01
N ARG A 150 -16.77 20.36 14.19
CA ARG A 150 -17.83 21.01 13.39
C ARG A 150 -18.80 21.71 14.34
N LEU A 151 -18.35 22.80 14.96
CA LEU A 151 -19.29 23.82 15.41
C LEU A 151 -19.92 24.44 14.15
N ASN A 152 -21.18 24.07 13.94
CA ASN A 152 -22.03 24.49 12.84
C ASN A 152 -21.95 26.01 12.62
N SER A 153 -21.32 26.40 11.51
CA SER A 153 -21.36 27.77 10.99
C SER A 153 -22.80 28.27 10.71
N PHE A 154 -23.79 27.37 10.66
CA PHE A 154 -25.19 27.74 10.54
C PHE A 154 -25.84 28.18 11.85
N GLY A 155 -25.42 27.68 13.02
CA GLY A 155 -26.04 28.04 14.30
C GLY A 155 -25.67 29.45 14.78
N VAL A 156 -24.41 29.85 14.55
CA VAL A 156 -23.89 31.15 15.02
C VAL A 156 -24.56 32.32 14.30
N LEU A 157 -24.85 32.18 13.00
CA LEU A 157 -25.52 33.23 12.21
C LEU A 157 -26.96 33.49 12.67
N TRP A 158 -27.73 32.45 12.99
CA TRP A 158 -29.11 32.60 13.47
C TRP A 158 -29.19 33.22 14.87
N VAL A 159 -28.25 32.88 15.77
CA VAL A 159 -28.20 33.46 17.12
C VAL A 159 -27.84 34.94 17.05
N THR A 160 -26.91 35.35 16.17
CA THR A 160 -26.60 36.78 15.98
C THR A 160 -27.74 37.56 15.32
N LEU A 161 -28.48 36.94 14.39
CA LEU A 161 -29.63 37.58 13.73
C LEU A 161 -30.80 37.78 14.71
N ILE A 162 -31.06 36.80 15.58
CA ILE A 162 -32.11 36.89 16.60
C ILE A 162 -31.77 37.94 17.66
N LEU A 163 -30.51 38.00 18.13
CA LEU A 163 -30.07 39.03 19.09
C LEU A 163 -30.10 40.44 18.49
N ALA A 164 -29.79 40.60 17.20
CA ALA A 164 -29.93 41.87 16.50
C ALA A 164 -31.40 42.27 16.29
N PHE A 165 -32.31 41.32 16.09
CA PHE A 165 -33.75 41.60 15.95
C PHE A 165 -34.40 42.01 17.28
N ILE A 166 -34.02 41.36 18.38
CA ILE A 166 -34.52 41.71 19.72
C ILE A 166 -33.98 43.09 20.15
N GLY A 167 -32.72 43.41 19.86
CA GLY A 167 -32.13 44.72 20.16
C GLY A 167 -32.67 45.90 19.31
N PHE A 168 -33.43 45.64 18.24
CA PHE A 168 -34.05 46.66 17.40
C PHE A 168 -35.51 46.95 17.78
N LEU A 169 -36.08 46.20 18.73
CA LEU A 169 -37.46 46.35 19.22
C LEU A 169 -37.58 47.12 20.54
N ASP A 170 -36.47 47.58 21.11
CA ASP A 170 -36.41 48.42 22.33
C ASP A 170 -36.10 49.91 22.03
N PHE A 171 -36.42 50.41 20.82
CA PHE A 171 -36.41 51.85 20.49
C PHE A 171 -37.72 52.29 19.80
#